data_AF-A0A9E0QCW3-F1
#
_entry.id   AF-A0A9E0QCW3-F1
#
_cell.length_a   1.000
_cell.length_b   1.000
_cell.length_c   1.000
_cell.angle_alpha   90.00
_cell.angle_beta   90.00
_cell.angle_gamma   90.00
#
_symmetry.space_group_name_H-M   'P 1'
#
loop_
_entity.id
_entity.type
_entity.pdbx_description
1 polymer ?
#
loop_
_entity_poly.entity_id
_entity_poly.type
_entity_poly.pdbx_seq_one_letter_code
_entity_poly.pdbx_strand_id
1 'polypeptide(L)'
;DIEALKSVNQELSTDTKKLVLEKQEILHSKDQLQEEHQLLNNEFLQMQEMQKTVQQNIRRYDYPEWTLPEPIGFMSAKTFYENKAFPLVAKFKDAIKKIAAQLTVLEEKIKSLTEDVIWYKAKVKKLVEELFDKDKRIEKLQEKADDLERVKRHAGAEQIDRIIEIERQRDGFYSFNRNQEDKHR
;
A
#
# COMPACT_ATOMS: atom_id res chain seq x y z
N ASP A 1 20.87 -42.80 -40.29
CA ASP A 1 19.53 -43.09 -39.75
C ASP A 1 18.68 -41.85 -39.61
N ILE A 2 17.52 -41.87 -40.25
CA ILE A 2 16.51 -40.79 -40.19
C ILE A 2 15.84 -40.74 -38.82
N GLU A 3 15.74 -41.88 -38.13
CA GLU A 3 15.15 -41.98 -36.78
C GLU A 3 16.00 -41.26 -35.73
N ALA A 4 17.33 -41.40 -35.79
CA ALA A 4 18.24 -40.67 -34.91
C ALA A 4 18.10 -39.15 -35.06
N LEU A 5 17.98 -38.66 -36.31
CA LEU A 5 17.77 -37.23 -36.59
C LEU A 5 16.41 -36.72 -36.09
N LYS A 6 15.34 -37.53 -36.20
CA LYS A 6 14.02 -37.19 -35.64
C LYS A 6 14.04 -37.11 -34.13
N SER A 7 14.71 -38.06 -33.47
CA SER A 7 14.87 -38.08 -32.01
C SER A 7 15.58 -36.82 -31.51
N VAL A 8 16.73 -36.49 -32.11
CA VAL A 8 17.51 -35.30 -31.75
C VAL A 8 16.70 -34.01 -31.98
N ASN A 9 15.90 -33.95 -33.03
CA ASN A 9 15.06 -32.78 -33.30
C ASN A 9 13.92 -32.61 -32.28
N GLN A 10 13.35 -33.72 -31.78
CA GLN A 10 12.38 -33.67 -30.69
C GLN A 10 13.01 -33.19 -29.38
N GLU A 11 14.20 -33.68 -29.06
CA GLU A 11 14.95 -33.30 -27.86
C GLU A 11 15.36 -31.81 -27.88
N LEU A 12 15.85 -31.32 -29.03
CA LEU A 12 16.09 -29.90 -29.26
C LEU A 12 14.82 -29.05 -29.13
N SER A 13 13.67 -29.55 -29.60
CA SER A 13 12.39 -28.86 -29.47
C SER A 13 11.96 -28.74 -28.00
N THR A 14 12.16 -29.80 -27.20
CA THR A 14 11.87 -29.78 -25.77
C THR A 14 12.81 -28.86 -25.00
N ASP A 15 14.11 -28.90 -25.31
CA ASP A 15 15.10 -28.01 -24.67
C ASP A 15 14.84 -26.55 -25.01
N THR A 16 14.50 -26.25 -26.27
CA THR A 16 14.14 -24.90 -26.68
C THR A 16 12.93 -24.37 -25.91
N LYS A 17 11.91 -25.20 -25.68
CA LYS A 17 10.74 -24.82 -24.86
C LYS A 17 11.12 -24.57 -23.39
N LYS A 18 11.98 -25.42 -22.82
CA LYS A 18 12.46 -25.27 -21.44
C LYS A 18 13.24 -23.97 -21.25
N LEU A 19 14.15 -23.66 -22.18
CA LEU A 19 14.93 -22.42 -22.18
C LEU A 19 14.06 -21.17 -22.32
N VAL A 20 12.98 -21.24 -23.11
CA VAL A 20 12.02 -20.13 -23.23
C VAL A 20 11.29 -19.88 -21.91
N LEU A 21 10.86 -20.94 -21.21
CA LEU A 21 10.23 -20.83 -19.90
C LEU A 21 11.19 -20.25 -18.85
N GLU A 22 12.41 -20.78 -18.78
CA GLU A 22 13.45 -20.30 -17.85
C GLU A 22 13.79 -18.82 -18.11
N LYS A 23 13.87 -18.41 -19.39
CA LYS A 23 14.05 -17.00 -19.77
C LYS A 23 12.89 -16.12 -19.27
N GLN A 24 11.65 -16.59 -19.36
CA GLN A 24 10.48 -15.85 -18.88
C GLN A 24 10.50 -15.68 -17.36
N GLU A 25 10.86 -16.73 -16.61
CA GLU A 25 11.00 -16.69 -15.16
C GLU A 25 12.10 -15.70 -14.72
N ILE A 26 13.26 -15.72 -15.38
CA ILE A 26 14.37 -14.80 -15.10
C ILE A 26 13.95 -13.35 -15.39
N LEU A 27 13.22 -13.09 -16.48
CA LEU A 27 12.72 -11.76 -16.80
C LEU A 27 11.75 -11.26 -15.73
N HIS A 28 10.82 -12.11 -15.29
CA HIS A 28 9.88 -11.75 -14.22
C HIS A 28 10.61 -11.45 -12.90
N SER A 29 11.58 -12.29 -12.52
CA SER A 29 12.39 -12.07 -11.33
C SER A 29 13.22 -10.78 -11.40
N LYS A 30 13.75 -10.45 -12.58
CA LYS A 30 14.46 -9.20 -12.81
C LYS A 30 13.55 -7.98 -12.61
N ASP A 31 12.33 -8.01 -13.14
CA ASP A 31 11.38 -6.90 -13.00
C ASP A 31 11.01 -6.68 -11.52
N GLN A 32 10.78 -7.76 -10.77
CA GLN A 32 10.54 -7.69 -9.32
C GLN A 32 11.73 -7.08 -8.56
N LEU A 33 12.95 -7.55 -8.82
CA LEU A 33 14.16 -6.99 -8.20
C LEU A 33 14.35 -5.51 -8.52
N GLN A 34 13.96 -5.08 -9.72
CA GLN A 34 14.05 -3.69 -10.12
C GLN A 34 13.07 -2.81 -9.33
N GLU A 35 11.84 -3.29 -9.08
CA GLU A 35 10.86 -2.60 -8.23
C GLU A 35 11.35 -2.50 -6.77
N GLU A 36 11.86 -3.60 -6.20
CA GLU A 36 12.42 -3.60 -4.84
C GLU A 36 13.58 -2.63 -4.69
N HIS A 37 14.49 -2.58 -5.67
CA HIS A 37 15.61 -1.64 -5.68
C HIS A 37 15.13 -0.18 -5.73
N GLN A 38 14.08 0.13 -6.49
CA GLN A 38 13.51 1.48 -6.53
C GLN A 38 12.89 1.87 -5.19
N LEU A 39 12.16 0.96 -4.55
CA LEU A 39 11.59 1.17 -3.21
C LEU A 39 12.70 1.46 -2.18
N LEU A 40 13.73 0.61 -2.13
CA LEU A 40 14.85 0.78 -1.21
C LEU A 40 15.60 2.10 -1.44
N ASN A 41 15.79 2.49 -2.70
CA ASN A 41 16.44 3.75 -3.02
C ASN A 41 15.62 4.97 -2.55
N ASN A 42 14.29 4.90 -2.63
CA ASN A 42 13.41 5.95 -2.11
C ASN A 42 13.48 6.02 -0.57
N GLU A 43 13.47 4.88 0.13
CA GLU A 43 13.66 4.84 1.58
C GLU A 43 15.01 5.40 2.00
N PHE A 44 16.08 5.09 1.27
CA PHE A 44 17.41 5.61 1.52
C PHE A 44 17.48 7.15 1.40
N LEU A 45 16.84 7.72 0.37
CA LEU A 45 16.74 9.17 0.22
C LEU A 45 16.00 9.84 1.39
N GLN A 46 14.92 9.21 1.87
CA GLN A 46 14.20 9.70 3.05
C GLN A 46 15.09 9.64 4.31
N MET A 47 15.83 8.54 4.50
CA MET A 47 16.78 8.42 5.61
C MET A 47 17.89 9.47 5.56
N GLN A 48 18.41 9.81 4.37
CA GLN A 48 19.40 10.87 4.23
C GLN A 48 18.86 12.24 4.66
N GLU A 49 17.62 12.59 4.30
CA GLU A 49 17.01 13.86 4.70
C GLU A 49 16.73 13.89 6.21
N MET A 50 16.30 12.76 6.78
CA MET A 50 16.17 12.61 8.24
C MET A 50 17.52 12.78 8.94
N GLN A 51 18.58 12.16 8.43
CA GLN A 51 19.93 12.29 8.99
C GLN A 51 20.41 13.73 8.98
N LYS A 52 20.23 14.44 7.86
CA LYS A 52 20.57 15.86 7.72
C LYS A 52 19.83 16.72 8.74
N THR A 53 18.54 16.46 8.93
CA THR A 53 17.72 17.16 9.94
C THR A 53 18.26 16.93 11.35
N VAL A 54 18.57 15.68 11.69
CA VAL A 54 19.16 15.33 13.00
C VAL A 54 20.51 16.01 13.20
N GLN A 55 21.39 16.00 12.19
CA GLN A 55 22.69 16.68 12.26
C GLN A 55 22.55 18.19 12.45
N GLN A 56 21.61 18.84 11.74
CA GLN A 56 21.32 20.25 11.94
C GLN A 56 20.83 20.54 13.36
N ASN A 57 19.97 19.67 13.91
CA ASN A 57 19.50 19.80 15.28
C ASN A 57 20.64 19.64 16.29
N ILE A 58 21.54 18.65 16.12
CA ILE A 58 22.70 18.49 17.00
C ILE A 58 23.59 19.74 17.01
N ARG A 59 23.90 20.30 15.84
CA ARG A 59 24.69 21.55 15.73
C ARG A 59 24.01 22.75 16.39
N ARG A 60 22.67 22.77 16.44
CA ARG A 60 21.89 23.79 17.16
C ARG A 60 21.92 23.63 18.68
N TYR A 61 22.48 22.56 19.26
CA TYR A 61 22.53 22.43 20.72
C TYR A 61 23.93 22.67 21.30
N ASP A 62 24.90 23.00 20.45
CA ASP A 62 26.27 23.37 20.84
C ASP A 62 26.39 24.88 21.17
N TYR A 63 25.37 25.44 21.86
CA TYR A 63 25.36 26.87 22.20
C TYR A 63 26.07 27.14 23.54
N PRO A 64 26.81 28.26 23.67
CA PRO A 64 27.51 28.65 24.90
C PRO A 64 26.62 28.71 26.14
N GLU A 65 25.33 29.00 25.96
CA GLU A 65 24.32 29.08 27.02
C GLU A 65 24.03 27.74 27.74
N TRP A 66 24.50 26.61 27.20
CA TRP A 66 24.40 25.28 27.81
C TRP A 66 25.72 24.80 28.41
N THR A 67 26.76 25.62 28.34
CA THR A 67 28.07 25.32 28.92
C THR A 67 28.18 25.95 30.31
N LEU A 68 28.87 25.26 31.23
CA LEU A 68 29.18 25.82 32.53
C LEU A 68 30.37 26.77 32.37
N PRO A 69 30.20 28.09 32.61
CA PRO A 69 31.28 29.05 32.44
C PRO A 69 32.37 28.85 33.51
N GLU A 70 33.60 29.20 33.17
CA GLU A 70 34.70 29.14 34.13
C GLU A 70 34.49 30.11 35.31
N PRO A 71 34.95 29.76 36.53
CA PRO A 71 34.92 30.66 37.65
C PRO A 71 35.78 31.91 37.39
N ILE A 72 35.15 33.09 37.37
CA ILE A 72 35.88 34.37 37.34
C ILE A 72 36.61 34.55 38.68
N GLY A 73 37.85 35.07 38.65
CA GLY A 73 38.66 35.31 39.85
C GLY A 73 37.90 36.10 40.91
N PHE A 74 38.14 35.78 42.20
CA PHE A 74 37.50 36.35 43.40
C PHE A 74 36.05 35.89 43.70
N MET A 75 35.47 35.00 42.90
CA MET A 75 34.17 34.39 43.20
C MET A 75 34.29 33.28 44.26
N SER A 76 33.41 33.30 45.27
CA SER A 76 33.30 32.17 46.20
C SER A 76 32.64 30.95 45.51
N ALA A 77 33.02 29.75 45.95
CA ALA A 77 32.41 28.50 45.44
C ALA A 77 30.88 28.49 45.62
N LYS A 78 30.38 29.07 46.72
CA LYS A 78 28.95 29.21 47.00
C LYS A 78 28.27 30.11 45.95
N THR A 79 28.84 31.28 45.70
CA THR A 79 28.32 32.24 44.71
C THR A 79 28.34 31.67 43.29
N PHE A 80 29.38 30.89 42.93
CA PHE A 80 29.44 30.19 41.66
C PHE A 80 28.34 29.14 41.52
N TYR A 81 28.13 28.33 42.56
CA TYR A 81 27.08 27.32 42.58
C TYR A 81 25.70 27.97 42.43
N GLU A 82 25.37 28.96 43.26
CA GLU A 82 24.04 29.59 43.29
C GLU A 82 23.72 30.33 41.98
N ASN A 83 24.71 30.99 41.36
CA ASN A 83 24.47 31.87 40.21
C ASN A 83 24.78 31.25 38.84
N LYS A 84 25.62 30.19 38.77
CA LYS A 84 26.06 29.60 37.50
C LYS A 84 25.64 28.13 37.37
N ALA A 85 26.07 27.29 38.32
CA ALA A 85 25.83 25.85 38.22
C ALA A 85 24.36 25.47 38.45
N PHE A 86 23.75 25.99 39.53
CA PHE A 86 22.37 25.66 39.89
C PHE A 86 21.34 26.12 38.82
N PRO A 87 21.41 27.35 38.28
CA PRO A 87 20.50 27.78 37.21
C PRO A 87 20.64 26.96 35.93
N LEU A 88 21.86 26.55 35.56
CA LEU A 88 22.10 25.69 34.40
C LEU A 88 21.47 24.30 34.58
N VAL A 89 21.62 23.70 35.77
CA VAL A 89 20.97 22.42 36.11
C VAL A 89 19.44 22.55 36.08
N ALA A 90 18.87 23.65 36.58
CA ALA A 90 17.43 23.91 36.51
C ALA A 90 16.96 24.03 35.05
N LYS A 91 17.70 24.75 34.20
CA LYS A 91 17.43 24.87 32.76
C LYS A 91 17.45 23.50 32.07
N PHE A 92 18.44 22.65 32.38
CA PHE A 92 18.50 21.27 31.86
C PHE A 92 17.29 20.44 32.31
N LYS A 93 16.92 20.50 33.59
CA LYS A 93 15.77 19.79 34.13
C LYS A 93 14.48 20.15 33.40
N ASP A 94 14.24 21.43 33.14
CA ASP A 94 13.04 21.88 32.44
C ASP A 94 13.07 21.53 30.95
N ALA A 95 14.23 21.56 30.30
CA ALA A 95 14.38 21.09 28.93
C ALA A 95 14.08 19.59 28.81
N ILE A 96 14.63 18.77 29.71
CA ILE A 96 14.36 17.32 29.75
C ILE A 96 12.87 17.05 29.95
N LYS A 97 12.20 17.78 30.86
CA LYS A 97 10.74 17.65 31.04
C LYS A 97 9.95 17.97 29.78
N LYS A 98 10.32 19.04 29.07
CA LYS A 98 9.66 19.42 27.80
C LYS A 98 9.86 18.34 26.74
N ILE A 99 11.08 17.84 26.59
CA ILE A 99 11.40 16.76 25.66
C ILE A 99 10.62 15.49 26.03
N ALA A 100 10.58 15.11 27.31
CA ALA A 100 9.82 13.96 27.77
C ALA A 100 8.32 14.08 27.44
N ALA A 101 7.71 15.26 27.66
CA ALA A 101 6.32 15.50 27.28
C ALA A 101 6.09 15.46 25.77
N GLN A 102 7.05 15.93 24.96
CA GLN A 102 6.98 15.82 23.51
C GLN A 102 7.11 14.36 23.04
N LEU A 103 7.99 13.58 23.67
CA LEU A 103 8.13 12.15 23.38
C LEU A 103 6.84 11.39 23.67
N THR A 104 6.18 11.64 24.81
CA THR A 104 4.91 10.97 25.11
C THR A 104 3.82 11.27 24.07
N VAL A 105 3.72 12.52 23.61
CA VAL A 105 2.76 12.91 22.55
C VAL A 105 3.11 12.25 21.22
N LEU A 106 4.41 12.18 20.88
CA LEU A 106 4.87 11.52 19.66
C LEU A 106 4.61 10.01 19.72
N GLU A 107 4.83 9.36 20.85
CA GLU A 107 4.53 7.95 21.07
C GLU A 107 3.04 7.64 20.87
N GLU A 108 2.15 8.46 21.42
CA GLU A 108 0.70 8.34 21.21
C GLU A 108 0.33 8.51 19.73
N LYS A 109 0.91 9.50 19.05
CA LYS A 109 0.68 9.74 17.62
C LYS A 109 1.18 8.58 16.76
N ILE A 110 2.35 8.02 17.08
CA ILE A 110 2.90 6.85 16.38
C ILE A 110 1.97 5.64 16.55
N LYS A 111 1.44 5.40 17.76
CA LYS A 111 0.48 4.31 18.00
C LYS A 111 -0.78 4.49 17.15
N SER A 112 -1.40 5.67 17.18
CA SER A 112 -2.59 5.97 16.38
C SER A 112 -2.33 5.80 14.88
N LEU A 113 -1.22 6.33 14.34
CA LEU A 113 -0.87 6.16 12.93
C LEU A 113 -0.62 4.69 12.57
N THR A 114 -0.05 3.91 13.48
CA THR A 114 0.19 2.47 13.27
C THR A 114 -1.15 1.72 13.18
N GLU A 115 -2.10 2.03 14.05
CA GLU A 115 -3.46 1.47 14.01
C GLU A 115 -4.18 1.83 12.70
N ASP A 116 -4.09 3.10 12.28
CA ASP A 116 -4.67 3.56 11.01
C ASP A 116 -4.07 2.79 9.82
N VAL A 117 -2.74 2.62 9.77
CA VAL A 117 -2.07 1.87 8.71
C VAL A 117 -2.54 0.42 8.66
N ILE A 118 -2.71 -0.24 9.81
CA ILE A 118 -3.23 -1.61 9.88
C ILE A 118 -4.67 -1.65 9.35
N TRP A 119 -5.52 -0.71 9.78
CA TRP A 119 -6.90 -0.61 9.34
C TRP A 119 -7.01 -0.39 7.82
N TYR A 120 -6.25 0.57 7.27
CA TYR A 120 -6.23 0.85 5.84
C TYR A 120 -5.71 -0.33 5.03
N LYS A 121 -4.66 -1.03 5.49
CA LYS A 121 -4.18 -2.26 4.84
C LYS A 121 -5.26 -3.33 4.77
N ALA A 122 -5.99 -3.56 5.87
CA ALA A 122 -7.09 -4.52 5.90
C ALA A 122 -8.24 -4.09 4.97
N LYS A 123 -8.56 -2.79 4.94
CA LYS A 123 -9.61 -2.24 4.06
C LYS A 123 -9.26 -2.38 2.59
N VAL A 124 -8.01 -2.10 2.20
CA VAL A 124 -7.50 -2.30 0.83
C VAL A 124 -7.61 -3.77 0.43
N LYS A 125 -7.17 -4.69 1.30
CA LYS A 125 -7.27 -6.13 1.03
C LYS A 125 -8.72 -6.55 0.73
N LYS A 126 -9.67 -6.12 1.56
CA LYS A 126 -11.09 -6.42 1.35
C LYS A 126 -11.62 -5.85 0.02
N LEU A 127 -11.23 -4.63 -0.33
CA LEU A 127 -11.64 -4.01 -1.60
C LEU A 127 -11.06 -4.76 -2.81
N VAL A 128 -9.84 -5.26 -2.72
CA VAL A 128 -9.23 -6.09 -3.76
C VAL A 128 -9.97 -7.43 -3.92
N GLU A 129 -10.36 -8.07 -2.82
CA GLU A 129 -11.19 -9.29 -2.86
C GLU A 129 -12.56 -9.02 -3.52
N GLU A 130 -13.22 -7.92 -3.15
CA GLU A 130 -14.50 -7.50 -3.76
C GLU A 130 -14.37 -7.17 -5.25
N LEU A 131 -13.25 -6.58 -5.69
CA LEU A 131 -12.96 -6.33 -7.10
C LEU A 131 -12.83 -7.64 -7.88
N PHE A 132 -12.09 -8.62 -7.34
CA PHE A 132 -11.92 -9.90 -7.99
C PHE A 132 -13.25 -10.67 -8.17
N ASP A 133 -14.14 -10.60 -7.18
CA ASP A 133 -15.47 -11.20 -7.29
C ASP A 133 -16.36 -10.47 -8.33
N LYS A 134 -16.19 -9.16 -8.46
CA LYS A 134 -16.86 -8.38 -9.52
C LYS A 134 -16.31 -8.73 -10.90
N ASP A 135 -15.00 -8.88 -11.05
CA ASP A 135 -14.37 -9.25 -12.32
C ASP A 135 -14.87 -10.63 -12.79
N LYS A 136 -14.92 -11.63 -11.91
CA LYS A 136 -15.54 -12.94 -12.20
C LYS A 136 -17.00 -12.84 -12.64
N ARG A 137 -17.75 -11.90 -12.05
CA ARG A 137 -19.15 -11.68 -12.42
C ARG A 137 -19.27 -11.01 -13.79
N ILE A 138 -18.36 -10.10 -14.11
CA ILE A 138 -18.27 -9.47 -15.43
C ILE A 138 -17.95 -10.52 -16.49
N GLU A 139 -16.97 -11.39 -16.26
CA GLU A 139 -16.63 -12.49 -17.18
C GLU A 139 -17.85 -13.37 -17.49
N LYS A 140 -18.60 -13.79 -16.45
CA LYS A 140 -19.83 -14.58 -16.63
C LYS A 140 -20.94 -13.83 -17.37
N LEU A 141 -21.02 -12.50 -17.21
CA LEU A 141 -22.00 -11.69 -17.93
C LEU A 141 -21.59 -11.50 -19.40
N GLN A 142 -20.29 -11.38 -19.67
CA GLN A 142 -19.76 -11.34 -21.03
C GLN A 142 -20.02 -12.65 -21.76
N GLU A 143 -19.77 -13.80 -21.13
CA GLU A 143 -20.08 -15.12 -21.70
C GLU A 143 -21.58 -15.23 -22.08
N LYS A 144 -22.47 -14.82 -21.18
CA LYS A 144 -23.92 -14.82 -21.45
C LYS A 144 -24.31 -13.85 -22.56
N ALA A 145 -23.67 -12.68 -22.65
CA ALA A 145 -23.92 -11.71 -23.71
C ALA A 145 -23.48 -12.28 -25.07
N ASP A 146 -22.31 -12.91 -25.13
CA ASP A 146 -21.79 -13.57 -26.33
C ASP A 146 -22.71 -14.72 -26.77
N ASP A 147 -23.21 -15.53 -25.83
CA ASP A 147 -24.18 -16.59 -26.10
C ASP A 147 -25.49 -16.04 -26.68
N LEU A 148 -26.01 -14.94 -26.12
CA LEU A 148 -27.18 -14.26 -26.66
C LEU A 148 -26.93 -13.73 -28.09
N GLU A 149 -25.75 -13.19 -28.37
CA GLU A 149 -25.39 -12.77 -29.73
C GLU A 149 -25.30 -13.96 -30.70
N ARG A 150 -24.80 -15.13 -30.25
CA ARG A 150 -24.79 -16.37 -31.05
C ARG A 150 -26.21 -16.81 -31.38
N VAL A 151 -27.11 -16.81 -30.39
CA VAL A 151 -28.54 -17.13 -30.57
C VAL A 151 -29.19 -16.15 -31.54
N LYS A 152 -28.95 -14.84 -31.37
CA LYS A 152 -29.50 -13.78 -32.22
C LYS A 152 -29.09 -13.95 -33.69
N ARG A 153 -27.83 -14.37 -33.94
CA ARG A 153 -27.34 -14.70 -35.29
C ARG A 153 -28.02 -15.93 -35.91
N HIS A 154 -28.39 -16.93 -35.11
CA HIS A 154 -28.97 -18.19 -35.61
C HIS A 154 -30.49 -18.13 -35.78
N ALA A 155 -31.18 -17.52 -34.81
CA ALA A 155 -32.64 -17.47 -34.76
C ALA A 155 -33.24 -16.23 -35.45
N GLY A 156 -32.42 -15.25 -35.82
CA GLY A 156 -32.85 -14.01 -36.46
C GLY A 156 -33.10 -12.87 -35.46
N ALA A 157 -32.51 -11.72 -35.73
CA ALA A 157 -32.49 -10.57 -34.82
C ALA A 157 -33.89 -10.09 -34.41
N GLU A 158 -34.80 -9.95 -35.37
CA GLU A 158 -36.15 -9.45 -35.10
C GLU A 158 -37.01 -10.41 -34.27
N GLN A 159 -36.87 -11.72 -34.46
CA GLN A 159 -37.62 -12.69 -33.66
C GLN A 159 -37.16 -12.68 -32.21
N ILE A 160 -35.86 -12.61 -31.97
CA ILE A 160 -35.29 -12.51 -30.62
C ILE A 160 -35.67 -11.19 -29.95
N ASP A 161 -35.59 -10.05 -30.66
CA ASP A 161 -35.96 -8.75 -30.07
C ASP A 161 -37.46 -8.68 -29.72
N ARG A 162 -38.35 -9.28 -30.55
CA ARG A 162 -39.77 -9.43 -30.22
C ARG A 162 -39.99 -10.28 -28.95
N ILE A 163 -39.29 -11.39 -28.80
CA ILE A 163 -39.40 -12.26 -27.61
C ILE A 163 -38.91 -11.51 -26.35
N ILE A 164 -37.79 -10.81 -26.43
CA ILE A 164 -37.25 -10.02 -25.31
C ILE A 164 -38.23 -8.93 -24.88
N GLU A 165 -38.87 -8.24 -25.82
CA GLU A 165 -39.86 -7.20 -25.51
C GLU A 165 -41.08 -7.77 -24.78
N ILE A 166 -41.58 -8.92 -25.23
CA ILE A 166 -42.70 -9.62 -24.57
C ILE A 166 -42.31 -10.02 -23.13
N GLU A 167 -41.14 -10.62 -22.94
CA GLU A 167 -40.69 -11.05 -21.61
C GLU A 167 -40.39 -9.86 -20.68
N ARG A 168 -39.85 -8.74 -21.19
CA ARG A 168 -39.67 -7.51 -20.38
C ARG A 168 -40.98 -6.94 -19.86
N GLN A 169 -42.02 -6.91 -20.69
CA GLN A 169 -43.35 -6.47 -20.26
C GLN A 169 -43.94 -7.41 -19.21
N ARG A 170 -43.68 -8.71 -19.35
CA ARG A 170 -44.10 -9.74 -18.40
C ARG A 170 -43.38 -9.61 -17.04
N ASP A 171 -42.08 -9.38 -17.04
CA ASP A 171 -41.28 -9.16 -15.83
C ASP A 171 -41.66 -7.87 -15.09
N GLY A 172 -41.92 -6.79 -15.85
CA GLY A 172 -42.46 -5.54 -15.31
C GLY A 172 -43.83 -5.73 -14.63
N PHE A 173 -44.70 -6.56 -15.23
CA PHE A 173 -45.99 -6.91 -14.65
C PHE A 173 -45.86 -7.77 -13.37
N TYR A 174 -44.95 -8.74 -13.33
CA TYR A 174 -44.72 -9.57 -12.15
C TYR A 174 -44.10 -8.79 -10.97
N SER A 175 -43.17 -7.86 -11.25
CA SER A 175 -42.56 -7.02 -10.21
C SER A 175 -43.53 -5.99 -9.63
N PHE A 176 -44.44 -5.45 -10.45
CA PHE A 176 -45.51 -4.56 -10.00
C PHE A 176 -46.53 -5.26 -9.06
N ASN A 177 -46.96 -6.48 -9.39
CA ASN A 177 -47.91 -7.23 -8.55
C ASN A 177 -47.30 -7.68 -7.21
N ARG A 178 -46.03 -8.11 -7.20
CA ARG A 178 -45.34 -8.52 -5.96
C ARG A 178 -45.24 -7.36 -4.96
N ASN A 179 -44.99 -6.15 -5.45
CA ASN A 179 -44.92 -4.93 -4.63
C ASN A 179 -46.30 -4.44 -4.14
N GLN A 180 -47.41 -4.89 -4.73
CA GLN A 180 -48.78 -4.59 -4.26
C GLN A 180 -49.18 -5.57 -3.14
N GLU A 181 -48.85 -6.85 -3.26
CA GLU A 181 -49.12 -7.86 -2.23
C GLU A 181 -48.37 -7.57 -0.92
N ASP A 182 -47.12 -7.12 -0.99
CA ASP A 182 -46.32 -6.76 0.20
C ASP A 182 -46.80 -5.46 0.89
N LYS A 183 -47.57 -4.61 0.21
CA LYS A 183 -48.16 -3.39 0.80
C LYS A 183 -49.50 -3.62 1.52
N HIS A 184 -50.12 -4.78 1.30
CA HIS A 184 -51.41 -5.15 1.89
C HIS A 184 -51.27 -6.20 3.02
N ARG A 185 -50.04 -6.48 3.45
CA ARG A 185 -49.70 -7.20 4.69
C ARG A 185 -49.25 -6.23 5.78
#